data_AF-A0A319ASQ5-F1
#
_entry.id   AF-A0A319ASQ5-F1
#
_cell.length_a   1.000
_cell.length_b   1.000
_cell.length_c   1.000
_cell.angle_alpha   90.00
_cell.angle_beta   90.00
_cell.angle_gamma   90.00
#
_symmetry.space_group_name_H-M   'P 1'
#
loop_
_entity.id
_entity.type
_entity.pdbx_description
1 polymer ?
#
loop_
_entity_poly.entity_id
_entity_poly.type
_entity_poly.pdbx_seq_one_letter_code
_entity_poly.pdbx_strand_id
1 'polypeptide(L)'
;MAVLSIVSTVLSGIQPASKNILDAPLATTQRPVFAEADTQEKEASAPDTSIMSPSGLSHVAEDSVPSVAQAAAHLLLMEAMWAWKRKTTSGETAIKLLVLLSANSVDPQSNHEKIHSQLLAGLMEVATPRFYSWWHAVNQKLSNTIPEEGFLELPGDLLPPMDVMIIWHAYMLQPVIYEDDCSRLDVPHMRRVLFPWKEVVNAIDIRTIEYCIPSAARDFFEKTSGQSADLLEELCYKAHPLVYDMNCPYCHTTRNLPIIPTAQTEDINQGLELGCDCGYAPSVDALRSDLLHLRQTRESRLRGTYSNPALAQALYPLSRALPLPILESCTTRERFLQAIHTASYESNTPKWAVETLLSLYTPTSPVTQASSAHYSSVLRGMRFIDEMHKICWLRSPALCVHSTSTPSKLIGTLPRAQQKYRNSLKLARPSNHLSVTPTSDVDLFWHTHQLSPEPYRRFRIRHVGRFMDHKNNAIHENLSSWFEATQKAYSDRFKGDYDVCLCWSCEIERNDQEFSMSDEVSASASSKTQDYQGWVRRVVVMFWQEVEARREKGLPGLKKESLEEVLAKGPRRRSSLVSMSSLKAWKYQQA
;
A
#
# COMPACT_ATOMS: atom_id res chain seq x y z
N MET A 1 -43.05 -4.99 -9.72
CA MET A 1 -42.01 -4.14 -10.31
C MET A 1 -40.68 -4.80 -10.02
N ALA A 2 -39.90 -5.12 -11.06
CA ALA A 2 -38.81 -6.09 -10.97
C ALA A 2 -37.50 -5.49 -10.45
N VAL A 3 -36.85 -6.28 -9.59
CA VAL A 3 -35.58 -6.09 -8.89
C VAL A 3 -34.46 -5.62 -9.83
N LEU A 4 -33.77 -4.52 -9.49
CA LEU A 4 -32.66 -4.01 -10.30
C LEU A 4 -31.28 -4.21 -9.62
N SER A 5 -30.58 -5.30 -9.96
CA SER A 5 -29.13 -5.55 -9.70
C SER A 5 -28.23 -4.74 -10.67
N ILE A 6 -26.89 -4.76 -10.55
CA ILE A 6 -25.95 -4.14 -11.52
C ILE A 6 -26.23 -4.63 -12.96
N VAL A 7 -26.50 -5.93 -13.09
CA VAL A 7 -26.97 -6.58 -14.32
C VAL A 7 -28.22 -5.88 -14.84
N SER A 8 -29.13 -5.53 -13.94
CA SER A 8 -30.40 -4.89 -14.26
C SER A 8 -30.28 -3.38 -14.52
N THR A 9 -29.38 -2.65 -13.85
CA THR A 9 -29.15 -1.21 -14.15
C THR A 9 -28.62 -1.03 -15.57
N VAL A 10 -27.71 -1.92 -16.00
CA VAL A 10 -27.21 -2.00 -17.38
C VAL A 10 -28.30 -2.50 -18.35
N LEU A 11 -29.24 -3.32 -17.88
CA LEU A 11 -30.39 -3.80 -18.68
C LEU A 11 -31.64 -2.90 -18.63
N SER A 12 -31.73 -1.89 -17.76
CA SER A 12 -32.95 -1.05 -17.61
C SER A 12 -33.27 -0.22 -18.87
N GLY A 13 -32.30 -0.05 -19.77
CA GLY A 13 -32.49 0.54 -21.10
C GLY A 13 -32.75 -0.49 -22.21
N ILE A 14 -32.65 -1.79 -21.93
CA ILE A 14 -32.75 -2.87 -22.91
C ILE A 14 -33.95 -3.73 -22.57
N GLN A 15 -35.01 -3.63 -23.37
CA GLN A 15 -36.08 -4.62 -23.33
C GLN A 15 -35.48 -6.01 -23.55
N PRO A 16 -35.65 -6.98 -22.63
CA PRO A 16 -35.27 -8.35 -22.91
C PRO A 16 -36.02 -8.77 -24.17
N ALA A 17 -35.27 -9.17 -25.21
CA ALA A 17 -35.88 -9.63 -26.44
C ALA A 17 -36.94 -10.68 -26.07
N SER A 18 -38.20 -10.38 -26.39
CA SER A 18 -39.38 -11.19 -26.13
C SER A 18 -39.37 -12.47 -26.96
N LYS A 19 -38.33 -13.29 -26.82
CA LYS A 19 -38.15 -14.55 -27.53
C LYS A 19 -37.55 -15.56 -26.56
N ASN A 20 -38.46 -16.35 -26.00
CA ASN A 20 -38.27 -17.73 -25.54
C ASN A 20 -36.87 -18.06 -25.01
N ILE A 21 -36.74 -18.18 -23.68
CA ILE A 21 -35.63 -18.88 -23.03
C ILE A 21 -35.68 -20.35 -23.47
N LEU A 22 -35.10 -20.62 -24.65
CA LEU A 22 -35.15 -21.89 -25.36
C LEU A 22 -33.96 -22.75 -24.96
N ASP A 23 -34.26 -24.02 -24.68
CA ASP A 23 -33.35 -25.05 -24.19
C ASP A 23 -32.16 -25.26 -25.13
N ALA A 24 -30.97 -24.80 -24.73
CA ALA A 24 -29.70 -25.24 -25.29
C ALA A 24 -28.57 -25.04 -24.27
N PRO A 25 -27.61 -25.99 -24.16
CA PRO A 25 -26.46 -25.84 -23.27
C PRO A 25 -25.61 -24.64 -23.72
N LEU A 26 -25.28 -23.76 -22.76
CA LEU A 26 -24.43 -22.59 -22.96
C LEU A 26 -23.07 -23.02 -23.55
N ALA A 27 -22.80 -22.66 -24.81
CA ALA A 27 -21.53 -22.98 -25.46
C ALA A 27 -20.40 -22.10 -24.88
N THR A 28 -19.37 -22.76 -24.35
CA THR A 28 -18.21 -22.17 -23.66
C THR A 28 -17.13 -21.55 -24.56
N THR A 29 -17.33 -21.38 -25.88
CA THR A 29 -16.17 -21.26 -26.79
C THR A 29 -16.03 -20.00 -27.64
N GLN A 30 -16.99 -19.06 -27.68
CA GLN A 30 -16.80 -17.81 -28.43
C GLN A 30 -16.84 -16.58 -27.51
N ARG A 31 -15.68 -15.93 -27.34
CA ARG A 31 -15.53 -14.69 -26.56
C ARG A 31 -16.39 -13.59 -27.20
N PRO A 32 -17.17 -12.82 -26.41
CA PRO A 32 -17.92 -11.69 -26.95
C PRO A 32 -16.96 -10.68 -27.60
N VAL A 33 -17.39 -10.08 -28.69
CA VAL A 33 -16.65 -9.03 -29.40
C VAL A 33 -17.32 -7.71 -29.13
N PHE A 34 -16.54 -6.73 -28.69
CA PHE A 34 -16.99 -5.38 -28.39
C PHE A 34 -16.47 -4.41 -29.45
N ALA A 35 -17.29 -3.41 -29.81
CA ALA A 35 -16.92 -2.37 -30.75
C ALA A 35 -15.97 -1.35 -30.11
N GLU A 36 -15.04 -0.86 -30.91
CA GLU A 36 -14.16 0.25 -30.54
C GLU A 36 -14.95 1.56 -30.52
N ALA A 37 -14.53 2.50 -29.67
CA ALA A 37 -15.11 3.83 -29.64
C ALA A 37 -14.51 4.70 -30.76
N ASP A 38 -15.37 5.43 -31.47
CA ASP A 38 -14.91 6.35 -32.53
C ASP A 38 -14.20 7.60 -31.97
N THR A 39 -14.46 7.93 -30.70
CA THR A 39 -13.98 9.15 -30.02
C THR A 39 -13.69 8.85 -28.55
N GLN A 40 -12.71 9.55 -27.98
CA GLN A 40 -12.28 9.37 -26.58
C GLN A 40 -13.40 9.60 -25.54
N GLU A 41 -14.36 10.49 -25.81
CA GLU A 41 -15.50 10.77 -24.94
C GLU A 41 -16.50 9.60 -24.84
N LYS A 42 -16.51 8.72 -25.85
CA LYS A 42 -17.40 7.55 -25.92
C LYS A 42 -16.75 6.27 -25.40
N GLU A 43 -15.47 6.35 -25.00
CA GLU A 43 -14.75 5.23 -24.41
C GLU A 43 -15.32 4.90 -23.03
N ALA A 44 -15.53 3.63 -22.77
CA ALA A 44 -15.75 3.16 -21.41
C ALA A 44 -14.48 3.39 -20.59
N SER A 45 -14.63 4.11 -19.47
CA SER A 45 -13.56 4.37 -18.52
C SER A 45 -13.95 3.89 -17.13
N ALA A 46 -13.04 3.20 -16.45
CA ALA A 46 -13.14 2.86 -15.03
C ALA A 46 -11.89 3.39 -14.31
N PRO A 47 -11.98 3.77 -13.03
CA PRO A 47 -13.22 3.92 -12.26
C PRO A 47 -14.03 5.10 -12.79
N ASP A 48 -15.31 5.17 -12.43
CA ASP A 48 -16.04 6.42 -12.53
C ASP A 48 -15.37 7.46 -11.61
N THR A 49 -14.85 8.53 -12.20
CA THR A 49 -14.20 9.63 -11.48
C THR A 49 -15.08 10.25 -10.39
N SER A 50 -16.41 10.11 -10.48
CA SER A 50 -17.36 10.61 -9.48
C SER A 50 -17.14 10.01 -8.08
N ILE A 51 -16.54 8.82 -8.00
CA ILE A 51 -16.18 8.17 -6.72
C ILE A 51 -15.19 8.99 -5.90
N MET A 52 -14.31 9.75 -6.56
CA MET A 52 -13.29 10.61 -5.96
C MET A 52 -13.75 12.08 -5.97
N SER A 53 -15.03 12.32 -5.68
CA SER A 53 -15.56 13.69 -5.57
C SER A 53 -14.84 14.50 -4.49
N PRO A 54 -14.67 15.83 -4.66
CA PRO A 54 -13.99 16.67 -3.67
C PRO A 54 -14.57 16.57 -2.25
N SER A 55 -15.89 16.46 -2.12
CA SER A 55 -16.57 16.26 -0.83
C SER A 55 -16.28 14.91 -0.18
N GLY A 56 -15.99 13.88 -0.98
CA GLY A 56 -15.59 12.57 -0.47
C GLY A 56 -14.13 12.53 -0.02
N LEU A 57 -13.26 13.33 -0.65
CA LEU A 57 -11.82 13.33 -0.38
C LEU A 57 -11.42 14.20 0.83
N SER A 58 -12.27 15.13 1.24
CA SER A 58 -12.01 15.97 2.41
C SER A 58 -11.70 15.15 3.66
N HIS A 59 -10.82 15.66 4.51
CA HIS A 59 -10.54 15.06 5.82
C HIS A 59 -11.83 14.73 6.58
N VAL A 60 -11.91 13.50 7.09
CA VAL A 60 -13.04 13.01 7.88
C VAL A 60 -12.84 13.39 9.35
N ALA A 61 -13.92 13.50 10.13
CA ALA A 61 -13.79 13.79 11.55
C ALA A 61 -12.86 12.79 12.25
N GLU A 62 -12.11 13.22 13.28
CA GLU A 62 -11.12 12.38 14.00
C GLU A 62 -11.69 11.04 14.49
N ASP A 63 -13.00 10.97 14.76
CA ASP A 63 -13.68 9.77 15.25
C ASP A 63 -14.31 8.91 14.13
N SER A 64 -13.94 9.17 12.87
CA SER A 64 -14.43 8.45 11.69
C SER A 64 -13.33 7.61 11.04
N VAL A 65 -13.72 6.49 10.45
CA VAL A 65 -12.82 5.74 9.54
C VAL A 65 -12.76 6.45 8.18
N PRO A 66 -11.72 6.18 7.35
CA PRO A 66 -11.58 6.80 6.04
C PRO A 66 -12.81 6.62 5.15
N SER A 67 -13.08 7.60 4.31
CA SER A 67 -14.19 7.55 3.36
C SER A 67 -13.90 6.56 2.22
N VAL A 68 -14.95 6.14 1.51
CA VAL A 68 -14.81 5.32 0.30
C VAL A 68 -14.01 6.05 -0.78
N ALA A 69 -14.19 7.37 -0.90
CA ALA A 69 -13.44 8.18 -1.85
C ALA A 69 -11.94 8.24 -1.51
N GLN A 70 -11.58 8.33 -0.23
CA GLN A 70 -10.18 8.30 0.22
C GLN A 70 -9.54 6.94 -0.08
N ALA A 71 -10.25 5.83 0.16
CA ALA A 71 -9.74 4.50 -0.21
C ALA A 71 -9.59 4.32 -1.73
N ALA A 72 -10.50 4.90 -2.54
CA ALA A 72 -10.37 4.92 -4.00
C ALA A 72 -9.18 5.77 -4.46
N ALA A 73 -8.96 6.94 -3.86
CA ALA A 73 -7.79 7.78 -4.12
C ALA A 73 -6.48 7.09 -3.72
N HIS A 74 -6.50 6.31 -2.64
CA HIS A 74 -5.36 5.50 -2.24
C HIS A 74 -5.05 4.40 -3.26
N LEU A 75 -6.07 3.71 -3.79
CA LEU A 75 -5.89 2.78 -4.92
C LEU A 75 -5.26 3.47 -6.13
N LEU A 76 -5.70 4.69 -6.48
CA LEU A 76 -5.12 5.46 -7.59
C LEU A 76 -3.64 5.80 -7.34
N LEU A 77 -3.29 6.24 -6.12
CA LEU A 77 -1.90 6.50 -5.75
C LEU A 77 -1.04 5.22 -5.84
N MET A 78 -1.55 4.08 -5.37
CA MET A 78 -0.85 2.81 -5.45
C MET A 78 -0.60 2.38 -6.91
N GLU A 79 -1.54 2.61 -7.83
CA GLU A 79 -1.32 2.39 -9.27
C GLU A 79 -0.19 3.28 -9.82
N ALA A 80 -0.14 4.56 -9.43
CA ALA A 80 0.93 5.47 -9.85
C ALA A 80 2.30 5.05 -9.29
N MET A 81 2.36 4.63 -8.02
CA MET A 81 3.57 4.07 -7.40
C MET A 81 4.01 2.78 -8.09
N TRP A 82 3.07 1.91 -8.43
CA TRP A 82 3.35 0.68 -9.17
C TRP A 82 3.89 0.97 -10.58
N ALA A 83 3.30 1.93 -11.29
CA ALA A 83 3.78 2.36 -12.60
C ALA A 83 5.21 2.91 -12.53
N TRP A 84 5.51 3.72 -11.51
CA TRP A 84 6.86 4.21 -11.24
C TRP A 84 7.83 3.05 -10.99
N LYS A 85 7.50 2.12 -10.08
CA LYS A 85 8.30 0.90 -9.82
C LYS A 85 8.52 0.06 -11.09
N ARG A 86 7.52 -0.03 -11.97
CA ARG A 86 7.65 -0.77 -13.24
C ARG A 86 8.64 -0.08 -14.18
N LYS A 87 8.60 1.26 -14.28
CA LYS A 87 9.57 2.05 -15.06
C LYS A 87 11.01 1.84 -14.57
N THR A 88 11.21 1.57 -13.28
CA THR A 88 12.56 1.35 -12.72
C THR A 88 13.08 -0.08 -12.81
N THR A 89 12.18 -1.06 -12.97
CA THR A 89 12.53 -2.49 -12.96
C THR A 89 12.48 -3.12 -14.34
N SER A 90 11.87 -2.48 -15.34
CA SER A 90 11.74 -3.02 -16.70
C SER A 90 12.22 -2.02 -17.77
N GLY A 91 12.69 -2.55 -18.91
CA GLY A 91 13.05 -1.76 -20.09
C GLY A 91 14.43 -1.10 -20.03
N GLU A 92 14.64 -0.07 -20.85
CA GLU A 92 15.94 0.60 -21.02
C GLU A 92 16.40 1.31 -19.74
N THR A 93 15.48 1.94 -19.01
CA THR A 93 15.74 2.60 -17.73
C THR A 93 16.33 1.63 -16.71
N ALA A 94 15.75 0.44 -16.59
CA ALA A 94 16.26 -0.59 -15.68
C ALA A 94 17.68 -1.03 -16.06
N ILE A 95 17.98 -1.17 -17.35
CA ILE A 95 19.33 -1.51 -17.82
C ILE A 95 20.33 -0.41 -17.45
N LYS A 96 19.98 0.87 -17.67
CA LYS A 96 20.84 2.01 -17.29
C LYS A 96 21.07 2.06 -15.77
N LEU A 97 20.01 1.88 -14.99
CA LEU A 97 20.09 1.82 -13.53
C LEU A 97 20.94 0.64 -13.05
N LEU A 98 20.79 -0.53 -13.68
CA LEU A 98 21.64 -1.69 -13.38
C LEU A 98 23.10 -1.36 -13.64
N VAL A 99 23.46 -0.78 -14.79
CA VAL A 99 24.84 -0.41 -15.08
C VAL A 99 25.39 0.57 -14.04
N LEU A 100 24.62 1.59 -13.68
CA LEU A 100 25.02 2.61 -12.70
C LEU A 100 25.20 2.03 -11.29
N LEU A 101 24.28 1.18 -10.87
CA LEU A 101 24.22 0.70 -9.50
C LEU A 101 24.98 -0.63 -9.28
N SER A 102 25.23 -1.40 -10.35
CA SER A 102 25.88 -2.73 -10.32
C SER A 102 27.38 -2.68 -10.60
N ALA A 103 27.98 -1.48 -10.69
CA ALA A 103 29.33 -1.24 -11.20
C ALA A 103 30.46 -2.04 -10.53
N ASN A 104 30.22 -2.86 -9.49
CA ASN A 104 31.21 -3.78 -8.93
C ASN A 104 30.71 -5.15 -8.37
N SER A 105 29.43 -5.56 -8.37
CA SER A 105 29.06 -6.84 -7.70
C SER A 105 27.64 -7.41 -7.91
N VAL A 106 27.07 -7.39 -9.12
CA VAL A 106 25.89 -8.25 -9.38
C VAL A 106 26.35 -9.62 -9.83
N ASP A 107 26.00 -10.63 -9.05
CA ASP A 107 26.22 -12.04 -9.39
C ASP A 107 25.51 -12.35 -10.72
N PRO A 108 26.24 -12.78 -11.78
CA PRO A 108 25.66 -13.14 -13.07
C PRO A 108 24.56 -14.22 -12.99
N GLN A 109 24.49 -14.99 -11.90
CA GLN A 109 23.49 -16.04 -11.67
C GLN A 109 22.17 -15.56 -11.01
N SER A 110 22.00 -14.27 -10.71
CA SER A 110 20.81 -13.75 -10.01
C SER A 110 19.51 -13.85 -10.84
N ASN A 111 18.43 -14.37 -10.25
CA ASN A 111 17.09 -14.37 -10.88
C ASN A 111 16.53 -12.94 -11.02
N HIS A 112 15.67 -12.73 -12.02
CA HIS A 112 15.05 -11.44 -12.39
C HIS A 112 14.30 -10.75 -11.25
N GLU A 113 13.58 -11.49 -10.41
CA GLU A 113 12.88 -10.95 -9.24
C GLU A 113 13.84 -10.38 -8.17
N LYS A 114 15.00 -11.03 -8.01
CA LYS A 114 16.04 -10.59 -7.07
C LYS A 114 16.68 -9.30 -7.54
N ILE A 115 16.95 -9.21 -8.84
CA ILE A 115 17.45 -7.99 -9.49
C ILE A 115 16.48 -6.82 -9.30
N HIS A 116 15.17 -7.04 -9.52
CA HIS A 116 14.15 -6.02 -9.33
C HIS A 116 14.09 -5.49 -7.89
N SER A 117 14.16 -6.39 -6.92
CA SER A 117 14.11 -6.03 -5.50
C SER A 117 15.34 -5.22 -5.09
N GLN A 118 16.53 -5.62 -5.56
CA GLN A 118 17.79 -4.90 -5.32
C GLN A 118 17.84 -3.53 -5.99
N LEU A 119 17.33 -3.41 -7.22
CA LEU A 119 17.18 -2.12 -7.91
C LEU A 119 16.29 -1.15 -7.13
N LEU A 120 15.11 -1.64 -6.73
CA LEU A 120 14.17 -0.85 -5.93
C LEU A 120 14.82 -0.45 -4.60
N ALA A 121 15.58 -1.35 -3.98
CA ALA A 121 16.33 -1.05 -2.76
C ALA A 121 17.32 0.10 -2.93
N GLY A 122 18.18 0.00 -3.94
CA GLY A 122 19.18 1.02 -4.21
C GLY A 122 18.54 2.38 -4.50
N LEU A 123 17.42 2.40 -5.24
CA LEU A 123 16.67 3.62 -5.49
C LEU A 123 16.07 4.22 -4.21
N MET A 124 15.54 3.41 -3.30
CA MET A 124 14.98 3.92 -2.04
C MET A 124 16.07 4.46 -1.11
N GLU A 125 17.27 3.90 -1.16
CA GLU A 125 18.43 4.46 -0.46
C GLU A 125 18.83 5.83 -1.02
N VAL A 126 18.81 6.00 -2.36
CA VAL A 126 19.05 7.30 -3.00
C VAL A 126 17.93 8.30 -2.72
N ALA A 127 16.68 7.85 -2.66
CA ALA A 127 15.51 8.69 -2.37
C ALA A 127 15.43 9.10 -0.89
N THR A 128 16.08 8.38 0.03
CA THR A 128 15.99 8.64 1.46
C THR A 128 16.53 10.03 1.87
N PRO A 129 17.73 10.47 1.46
CA PRO A 129 18.19 11.85 1.69
C PRO A 129 17.28 12.93 1.06
N ARG A 130 16.69 12.64 -0.11
CA ARG A 130 15.72 13.51 -0.79
C ARG A 130 14.48 13.70 0.07
N PHE A 131 13.98 12.61 0.64
CA PHE A 131 12.86 12.64 1.58
C PHE A 131 13.18 13.50 2.81
N TYR A 132 14.32 13.30 3.48
CA TYR A 132 14.66 14.13 4.66
C TYR A 132 14.75 15.61 4.30
N SER A 133 15.37 15.95 3.17
CA SER A 133 15.49 17.34 2.71
C SER A 133 14.11 17.99 2.52
N TRP A 134 13.20 17.29 1.83
CA TRP A 134 11.82 17.73 1.66
C TRP A 134 11.07 17.80 3.00
N TRP A 135 11.21 16.80 3.86
CA TRP A 135 10.49 16.68 5.13
C TRP A 135 10.82 17.83 6.09
N HIS A 136 12.11 18.17 6.23
CA HIS A 136 12.54 19.33 7.02
C HIS A 136 12.08 20.65 6.39
N ALA A 137 12.18 20.79 5.07
CA ALA A 137 11.78 22.01 4.37
C ALA A 137 10.26 22.27 4.51
N VAL A 138 9.43 21.23 4.37
CA VAL A 138 7.98 21.32 4.58
C VAL A 138 7.66 21.65 6.03
N ASN A 139 8.30 20.97 7.00
CA ASN A 139 8.12 21.28 8.41
C ASN A 139 8.40 22.77 8.72
N GLN A 140 9.51 23.30 8.20
CA GLN A 140 9.88 24.70 8.38
C GLN A 140 8.88 25.64 7.68
N LYS A 141 8.43 25.29 6.47
CA LYS A 141 7.45 26.09 5.71
C LYS A 141 6.09 26.16 6.43
N LEU A 142 5.70 25.08 7.10
CA LEU A 142 4.41 24.96 7.76
C LEU A 142 4.41 25.39 9.23
N SER A 143 5.57 25.70 9.82
CA SER A 143 5.69 26.02 11.25
C SER A 143 4.79 27.17 11.72
N ASN A 144 4.52 28.13 10.83
CA ASN A 144 3.68 29.31 11.10
C ASN A 144 2.25 29.17 10.56
N THR A 145 1.95 28.08 9.86
CA THR A 145 0.67 27.87 9.15
C THR A 145 -0.20 26.84 9.87
N ILE A 146 0.42 25.84 10.51
CA ILE A 146 -0.32 24.81 11.25
C ILE A 146 -0.87 25.40 12.55
N PRO A 147 -2.18 25.27 12.81
CA PRO A 147 -2.77 25.71 14.08
C PRO A 147 -2.12 25.05 15.29
N GLU A 148 -2.04 25.77 16.42
CA GLU A 148 -1.52 25.22 17.69
C GLU A 148 -2.27 23.97 18.13
N GLU A 149 -3.59 23.98 17.95
CA GLU A 149 -4.49 22.84 18.14
C GLU A 149 -5.26 22.57 16.84
N GLY A 150 -4.67 21.74 15.98
CA GLY A 150 -5.32 21.35 14.73
C GLY A 150 -4.43 20.54 13.80
N PHE A 151 -4.97 20.26 12.64
CA PHE A 151 -4.29 19.59 11.54
C PHE A 151 -4.38 20.43 10.27
N LEU A 152 -3.47 20.16 9.34
CA LEU A 152 -3.44 20.81 8.04
C LEU A 152 -3.24 19.75 6.97
N GLU A 153 -4.12 19.70 5.97
CA GLU A 153 -3.84 18.94 4.74
C GLU A 153 -2.64 19.54 4.02
N LEU A 154 -1.70 18.70 3.60
CA LEU A 154 -0.51 19.17 2.89
C LEU A 154 -0.92 20.00 1.65
N PRO A 155 -0.49 21.27 1.54
CA PRO A 155 -0.77 22.08 0.37
C PRO A 155 -0.21 21.47 -0.92
N GLY A 156 -0.93 21.63 -2.04
CA GLY A 156 -0.56 21.07 -3.34
C GLY A 156 0.77 21.59 -3.89
N ASP A 157 1.17 22.80 -3.51
CA ASP A 157 2.46 23.43 -3.81
C ASP A 157 3.64 22.85 -2.99
N LEU A 158 3.36 21.93 -2.07
CA LEU A 158 4.38 21.23 -1.27
C LEU A 158 4.39 19.71 -1.53
N LEU A 159 3.64 19.24 -2.54
CA LEU A 159 3.64 17.82 -2.90
C LEU A 159 5.06 17.31 -3.22
N PRO A 160 5.46 16.14 -2.72
CA PRO A 160 6.77 15.59 -3.02
C PRO A 160 6.85 14.98 -4.43
N PRO A 161 8.05 14.83 -5.00
CA PRO A 161 8.32 13.89 -6.10
C PRO A 161 7.87 12.46 -5.79
N MET A 162 7.66 11.63 -6.81
CA MET A 162 7.13 10.27 -6.63
C MET A 162 8.04 9.38 -5.76
N ASP A 163 9.35 9.47 -5.90
CA ASP A 163 10.31 8.73 -5.08
C ASP A 163 10.23 9.12 -3.59
N VAL A 164 10.05 10.41 -3.31
CA VAL A 164 9.86 10.95 -1.96
C VAL A 164 8.46 10.60 -1.42
N MET A 165 7.42 10.62 -2.27
CA MET A 165 6.05 10.22 -1.94
C MET A 165 5.99 8.75 -1.48
N ILE A 166 6.73 7.86 -2.16
CA ILE A 166 6.82 6.44 -1.80
C ILE A 166 7.39 6.24 -0.39
N ILE A 167 8.49 6.93 -0.06
CA ILE A 167 9.09 6.87 1.28
C ILE A 167 8.13 7.44 2.31
N TRP A 168 7.56 8.62 2.05
CA TRP A 168 6.65 9.28 2.98
C TRP A 168 5.41 8.43 3.27
N HIS A 169 4.80 7.86 2.22
CA HIS A 169 3.68 6.92 2.32
C HIS A 169 4.03 5.72 3.20
N ALA A 170 5.09 4.99 2.87
CA ALA A 170 5.51 3.80 3.61
C ALA A 170 5.86 4.11 5.08
N TYR A 171 6.38 5.30 5.33
CA TYR A 171 6.74 5.73 6.67
C TYR A 171 5.50 6.06 7.52
N MET A 172 4.49 6.72 6.94
CA MET A 172 3.22 6.98 7.63
C MET A 172 2.42 5.71 7.96
N LEU A 173 2.63 4.61 7.22
CA LEU A 173 2.09 3.29 7.57
C LEU A 173 2.68 2.70 8.87
N GLN A 174 3.64 3.39 9.51
CA GLN A 174 4.16 3.10 10.84
C GLN A 174 3.95 4.30 11.78
N PRO A 175 2.69 4.61 12.15
CA PRO A 175 2.36 5.92 12.72
C PRO A 175 3.01 6.20 14.08
N VAL A 176 3.31 5.20 14.93
CA VAL A 176 4.07 5.44 16.17
C VAL A 176 5.47 5.92 15.86
N ILE A 177 6.14 5.18 14.99
CA ILE A 177 7.53 5.44 14.63
C ILE A 177 7.61 6.80 13.96
N TYR A 178 6.71 7.08 13.02
CA TYR A 178 6.61 8.37 12.35
C TYR A 178 6.42 9.53 13.33
N GLU A 179 5.47 9.43 14.27
CA GLU A 179 5.22 10.50 15.26
C GLU A 179 6.38 10.70 16.23
N ASP A 180 6.98 9.61 16.71
CA ASP A 180 8.12 9.63 17.62
C ASP A 180 9.31 10.31 16.95
N ASP A 181 9.60 9.91 15.72
CA ASP A 181 10.69 10.48 14.94
C ASP A 181 10.42 11.91 14.47
N CYS A 182 9.15 12.31 14.24
CA CYS A 182 8.83 13.72 14.03
C CYS A 182 9.30 14.59 15.22
N SER A 183 9.16 14.06 16.43
CA SER A 183 9.58 14.76 17.66
C SER A 183 11.09 14.67 17.85
N ARG A 184 11.68 13.49 17.63
CA ARG A 184 13.10 13.21 17.84
C ARG A 184 14.01 13.89 16.81
N LEU A 185 13.56 14.00 15.56
CA LEU A 185 14.30 14.57 14.43
C LEU A 185 13.92 16.05 14.15
N ASP A 186 13.37 16.75 15.15
CA ASP A 186 13.07 18.19 15.08
C ASP A 186 12.19 18.61 13.88
N VAL A 187 11.18 17.79 13.58
CA VAL A 187 10.11 18.11 12.62
C VAL A 187 8.72 17.93 13.24
N PRO A 188 8.45 18.60 14.39
CA PRO A 188 7.28 18.34 15.21
C PRO A 188 5.95 18.72 14.55
N HIS A 189 5.97 19.48 13.45
CA HIS A 189 4.76 19.87 12.73
C HIS A 189 4.28 18.78 11.76
N MET A 190 5.20 17.93 11.27
CA MET A 190 4.87 16.90 10.27
C MET A 190 3.89 15.83 10.77
N ARG A 191 3.89 15.53 12.07
CA ARG A 191 2.89 14.62 12.67
C ARG A 191 1.44 15.14 12.56
N ARG A 192 1.26 16.46 12.37
CA ARG A 192 -0.06 17.13 12.24
C ARG A 192 -0.46 17.36 10.78
N VAL A 193 0.37 16.95 9.83
CA VAL A 193 0.07 17.07 8.41
C VAL A 193 -0.81 15.89 7.99
N LEU A 194 -1.96 16.19 7.40
CA LEU A 194 -2.89 15.21 6.85
C LEU A 194 -2.52 14.88 5.42
N PHE A 195 -2.83 13.66 4.99
CA PHE A 195 -2.60 13.25 3.61
C PHE A 195 -3.46 14.07 2.63
N PRO A 196 -2.86 14.66 1.58
CA PRO A 196 -3.56 15.58 0.70
C PRO A 196 -4.28 14.84 -0.44
N TRP A 197 -5.33 14.08 -0.10
CA TRP A 197 -6.05 13.21 -1.04
C TRP A 197 -6.47 13.92 -2.33
N LYS A 198 -7.04 15.12 -2.20
CA LYS A 198 -7.49 15.92 -3.34
C LYS A 198 -6.33 16.30 -4.26
N GLU A 199 -5.23 16.81 -3.69
CA GLU A 199 -4.09 17.27 -4.48
C GLU A 199 -3.35 16.11 -5.14
N VAL A 200 -3.29 14.95 -4.48
CA VAL A 200 -2.74 13.72 -5.07
C VAL A 200 -3.59 13.24 -6.25
N VAL A 201 -4.92 13.22 -6.11
CA VAL A 201 -5.82 12.86 -7.23
C VAL A 201 -5.65 13.83 -8.39
N ASN A 202 -5.55 15.14 -8.13
CA ASN A 202 -5.33 16.15 -9.17
C ASN A 202 -3.99 15.99 -9.88
N ALA A 203 -2.97 15.47 -9.19
CA ALA A 203 -1.63 15.26 -9.73
C ALA A 203 -1.47 13.94 -10.50
N ILE A 204 -2.47 13.04 -10.49
CA ILE A 204 -2.40 11.75 -11.20
C ILE A 204 -3.37 11.74 -12.38
N ASP A 205 -2.85 11.53 -13.58
CA ASP A 205 -3.71 11.29 -14.75
C ASP A 205 -4.34 9.89 -14.63
N ILE A 206 -5.65 9.82 -14.46
CA ILE A 206 -6.36 8.55 -14.19
C ILE A 206 -6.30 7.54 -15.35
N ARG A 207 -6.01 8.00 -16.57
CA ARG A 207 -5.93 7.15 -17.77
C ARG A 207 -4.54 6.55 -17.90
N THR A 208 -3.52 7.38 -17.81
CA THR A 208 -2.11 7.00 -17.97
C THR A 208 -1.45 6.54 -16.67
N ILE A 209 -2.11 6.75 -15.52
CA ILE A 209 -1.60 6.55 -14.15
C ILE A 209 -0.29 7.30 -13.86
N GLU A 210 0.04 8.29 -14.69
CA GLU A 210 1.23 9.11 -14.53
C GLU A 210 1.02 10.18 -13.46
N TYR A 211 1.97 10.28 -12.54
CA TYR A 211 2.02 11.33 -11.54
C TYR A 211 2.82 12.53 -12.05
N CYS A 212 2.14 13.66 -12.18
CA CYS A 212 2.68 14.94 -12.61
C CYS A 212 2.70 15.89 -11.41
N ILE A 213 3.89 16.05 -10.81
CA ILE A 213 4.10 17.01 -9.73
C ILE A 213 3.74 18.43 -10.20
N PRO A 214 2.94 19.21 -9.44
CA PRO A 214 2.64 20.61 -9.79
C PRO A 214 3.91 21.45 -9.93
N SER A 215 3.92 22.43 -10.82
CA SER A 215 5.10 23.28 -11.07
C SER A 215 5.61 23.97 -9.81
N ALA A 216 4.70 24.52 -8.99
CA ALA A 216 5.07 25.16 -7.72
C ALA A 216 5.75 24.18 -6.74
N ALA A 217 5.29 22.92 -6.71
CA ALA A 217 5.86 21.88 -5.88
C ALA A 217 7.21 21.38 -6.39
N ARG A 218 7.38 21.30 -7.71
CA ARG A 218 8.68 21.07 -8.35
C ARG A 218 9.65 22.19 -7.98
N ASP A 219 9.27 23.45 -8.18
CA ASP A 219 10.12 24.60 -7.88
C ASP A 219 10.50 24.64 -6.39
N PHE A 220 9.57 24.33 -5.50
CA PHE A 220 9.84 24.21 -4.06
C PHE A 220 10.89 23.13 -3.79
N PHE A 221 10.67 21.90 -4.28
CA PHE A 221 11.56 20.77 -4.04
C PHE A 221 12.98 21.03 -4.59
N GLU A 222 13.08 21.47 -5.84
CA GLU A 222 14.37 21.70 -6.50
C GLU A 222 15.15 22.84 -5.82
N LYS A 223 14.45 23.90 -5.40
CA LYS A 223 15.06 25.01 -4.67
C LYS A 223 15.55 24.61 -3.28
N THR A 224 14.80 23.79 -2.55
CA THR A 224 15.16 23.43 -1.17
C THR A 224 16.18 22.30 -1.10
N SER A 225 16.13 21.35 -2.04
CA SER A 225 17.01 20.19 -2.05
C SER A 225 18.27 20.36 -2.91
N GLY A 226 18.24 21.27 -3.90
CA GLY A 226 19.27 21.38 -4.94
C GLY A 226 19.30 20.19 -5.92
N GLN A 227 18.28 19.32 -5.89
CA GLN A 227 18.19 18.08 -6.67
C GLN A 227 17.02 18.13 -7.65
N SER A 228 17.09 17.35 -8.74
CA SER A 228 16.00 17.29 -9.72
C SER A 228 14.74 16.70 -9.10
N ALA A 229 13.56 17.23 -9.41
CA ALA A 229 12.30 16.59 -9.01
C ALA A 229 12.03 15.26 -9.74
N ASP A 230 12.77 14.94 -10.81
CA ASP A 230 12.75 13.63 -11.46
C ASP A 230 14.04 12.85 -11.15
N LEU A 231 13.93 11.91 -10.19
CA LEU A 231 15.04 11.05 -9.80
C LEU A 231 15.53 10.17 -10.95
N LEU A 232 14.62 9.63 -11.77
CA LEU A 232 15.00 8.67 -12.82
C LEU A 232 15.72 9.37 -13.96
N GLU A 233 15.25 10.55 -14.33
CA GLU A 233 15.93 11.43 -15.28
C GLU A 233 17.33 11.79 -14.76
N GLU A 234 17.43 12.24 -13.51
CA GLU A 234 18.71 12.61 -12.89
C GLU A 234 19.72 11.47 -12.91
N LEU A 235 19.31 10.26 -12.52
CA LEU A 235 20.19 9.10 -12.52
C LEU A 235 20.58 8.65 -13.94
N CYS A 236 19.65 8.68 -14.90
CA CYS A 236 19.94 8.20 -16.26
C CYS A 236 20.85 9.13 -17.07
N TYR A 237 20.85 10.44 -16.79
CA TYR A 237 21.59 11.43 -17.60
C TYR A 237 22.83 12.00 -16.92
N LYS A 238 22.93 11.96 -15.58
CA LYS A 238 24.10 12.45 -14.87
C LYS A 238 24.93 11.28 -14.33
N ALA A 239 26.19 11.20 -14.74
CA ALA A 239 27.13 10.20 -14.21
C ALA A 239 27.49 10.53 -12.76
N HIS A 240 26.81 9.90 -11.81
CA HIS A 240 27.14 9.96 -10.39
C HIS A 240 27.53 8.56 -9.88
N PRO A 241 28.70 8.39 -9.24
CA PRO A 241 28.99 7.15 -8.54
C PRO A 241 28.03 7.01 -7.36
N LEU A 242 27.15 6.00 -7.42
CA LEU A 242 26.17 5.70 -6.38
C LEU A 242 26.82 4.83 -5.29
N VAL A 243 27.73 5.46 -4.55
CA VAL A 243 28.48 4.88 -3.44
C VAL A 243 28.25 5.69 -2.17
N TYR A 244 28.21 5.01 -1.03
CA TYR A 244 28.39 5.62 0.27
C TYR A 244 29.86 5.93 0.48
N ASP A 245 30.18 7.22 0.65
CA ASP A 245 31.47 7.64 1.19
C ASP A 245 31.32 7.79 2.70
N MET A 246 31.63 6.72 3.43
CA MET A 246 31.56 6.72 4.88
C MET A 246 32.94 6.94 5.48
N ASN A 247 33.14 8.08 6.10
CA ASN A 247 34.28 8.28 6.99
C ASN A 247 33.95 7.73 8.37
N CYS A 248 34.66 6.69 8.81
CA CYS A 248 34.46 6.16 10.15
C CYS A 248 34.82 7.25 11.18
N PRO A 249 33.91 7.62 12.10
CA PRO A 249 34.19 8.68 13.09
C PRO A 249 35.28 8.28 14.10
N TYR A 250 35.67 7.01 14.15
CA TYR A 250 36.64 6.46 15.11
C TYR A 250 38.03 6.23 14.52
N CYS A 251 38.14 5.46 13.45
CA CYS A 251 39.43 5.14 12.84
C CYS A 251 39.78 6.03 11.65
N HIS A 252 38.87 6.91 11.24
CA HIS A 252 39.02 7.82 10.10
C HIS A 252 39.26 7.14 8.74
N THR A 253 39.05 5.82 8.68
CA THR A 253 39.08 5.07 7.42
C THR A 253 37.85 5.45 6.60
N THR A 254 38.07 5.90 5.38
CA THR A 254 37.00 6.11 4.41
C THR A 254 36.69 4.81 3.69
N ARG A 255 35.42 4.41 3.68
CA ARG A 255 34.92 3.28 2.89
C ARG A 255 34.01 3.79 1.79
N ASN A 256 34.27 3.36 0.57
CA ASN A 256 33.41 3.59 -0.57
C ASN A 256 32.62 2.31 -0.80
N LEU A 257 31.34 2.31 -0.44
CA LEU A 257 30.48 1.13 -0.57
C LEU A 257 29.40 1.39 -1.62
N PRO A 258 29.26 0.58 -2.67
CA PRO A 258 28.16 0.73 -3.62
C PRO A 258 26.81 0.54 -2.92
N ILE A 259 25.81 1.34 -3.31
CA ILE A 259 24.49 1.38 -2.64
C ILE A 259 23.68 0.07 -2.85
N ILE A 260 23.71 -0.52 -4.05
CA ILE A 260 22.97 -1.77 -4.35
C ILE A 260 23.52 -3.00 -3.63
N PRO A 261 24.84 -3.25 -3.61
CA PRO A 261 25.41 -4.46 -3.03
C PRO A 261 25.23 -4.59 -1.54
N THR A 262 24.72 -3.58 -0.84
CA THR A 262 24.45 -3.63 0.60
C THR A 262 22.99 -3.96 0.93
N ALA A 263 22.08 -3.94 -0.06
CA ALA A 263 20.70 -4.40 0.07
C ALA A 263 20.57 -5.94 -0.09
N GLN A 264 21.39 -6.69 0.65
CA GLN A 264 21.53 -8.15 0.49
C GLN A 264 20.53 -8.98 1.31
N THR A 265 19.78 -8.39 2.23
CA THR A 265 18.87 -9.19 3.06
C THR A 265 17.67 -9.62 2.21
N GLU A 266 17.56 -10.92 1.93
CA GLU A 266 16.31 -11.50 1.40
C GLU A 266 15.16 -11.33 2.40
N ASP A 267 15.52 -11.12 3.68
CA ASP A 267 14.60 -10.73 4.72
C ASP A 267 14.26 -9.23 4.61
N ILE A 268 13.05 -8.96 4.09
CA ILE A 268 12.46 -7.63 4.00
C ILE A 268 12.22 -6.95 5.36
N ASN A 269 12.40 -7.67 6.48
CA ASN A 269 12.24 -7.15 7.83
C ASN A 269 13.56 -6.62 8.42
N GLN A 270 14.69 -6.87 7.76
CA GLN A 270 16.00 -6.40 8.19
C GLN A 270 16.41 -5.17 7.37
N GLY A 271 17.14 -4.24 8.01
CA GLY A 271 17.76 -3.10 7.33
C GLY A 271 19.24 -3.37 7.04
N LEU A 272 19.91 -2.41 6.41
CA LEU A 272 21.30 -2.56 5.98
C LEU A 272 22.26 -2.55 7.18
N GLU A 273 23.10 -3.58 7.30
CA GLU A 273 24.22 -3.62 8.24
C GLU A 273 25.50 -3.11 7.57
N LEU A 274 25.96 -1.94 8.02
CA LEU A 274 27.28 -1.43 7.66
C LEU A 274 28.20 -1.47 8.88
N GLY A 275 29.41 -1.99 8.69
CA GLY A 275 30.43 -2.04 9.73
C GLY A 275 31.75 -1.45 9.25
N CYS A 276 32.58 -1.01 10.19
CA CYS A 276 34.01 -0.75 9.99
C CYS A 276 34.85 -1.86 10.63
N ASP A 277 36.05 -2.12 10.13
CA ASP A 277 36.98 -3.08 10.75
C ASP A 277 37.39 -2.68 12.17
N CYS A 278 37.28 -1.39 12.53
CA CYS A 278 37.51 -0.92 13.89
C CYS A 278 36.34 -1.23 14.85
N GLY A 279 35.27 -1.87 14.37
CA GLY A 279 34.09 -2.22 15.14
C GLY A 279 32.95 -1.18 15.13
N TYR A 280 33.11 -0.06 14.42
CA TYR A 280 32.03 0.95 14.27
C TYR A 280 30.84 0.35 13.53
N ALA A 281 29.65 0.48 14.11
CA ALA A 281 28.39 0.02 13.53
C ALA A 281 27.30 1.07 13.79
N PRO A 282 26.74 1.74 12.75
CA PRO A 282 25.86 2.90 12.93
C PRO A 282 24.71 2.70 13.92
N SER A 283 24.02 1.55 13.87
CA SER A 283 22.88 1.27 14.76
C SER A 283 23.29 1.08 16.22
N VAL A 284 24.40 0.37 16.47
CA VAL A 284 24.95 0.13 17.81
C VAL A 284 25.46 1.43 18.40
N ASP A 285 26.18 2.22 17.61
CA ASP A 285 26.74 3.50 18.05
C ASP A 285 25.66 4.56 18.28
N ALA A 286 24.60 4.59 17.47
CA ALA A 286 23.43 5.43 17.72
C ALA A 286 22.77 5.08 19.06
N LEU A 287 22.53 3.79 19.33
CA LEU A 287 21.95 3.34 20.60
C LEU A 287 22.84 3.71 21.79
N ARG A 288 24.15 3.48 21.67
CA ARG A 288 25.14 3.84 22.69
C ARG A 288 25.10 5.34 22.99
N SER A 289 25.11 6.17 21.95
CA SER A 289 25.04 7.63 22.06
C SER A 289 23.76 8.09 22.76
N ASP A 290 22.61 7.55 22.37
CA ASP A 290 21.32 7.95 22.94
C ASP A 290 21.18 7.51 24.41
N LEU A 291 21.72 6.33 24.78
CA LEU A 291 21.77 5.88 26.18
C LEU A 291 22.72 6.71 27.03
N LEU A 292 23.88 7.12 26.48
CA LEU A 292 24.80 8.03 27.15
C LEU A 292 24.14 9.40 27.39
N HIS A 293 23.44 9.92 26.39
CA HIS A 293 22.69 11.17 26.50
C HIS A 293 21.62 11.06 27.61
N LEU A 294 20.78 10.01 27.59
CA LEU A 294 19.78 9.77 28.63
C LEU A 294 20.40 9.74 30.03
N ARG A 295 21.56 9.09 30.18
CA ARG A 295 22.27 9.02 31.46
C ARG A 295 22.69 10.41 31.95
N GLN A 296 23.20 11.25 31.05
CA GLN A 296 23.78 12.57 31.37
C GLN A 296 22.72 13.64 31.60
N THR A 297 21.71 13.73 30.73
CA THR A 297 20.75 14.85 30.73
C THR A 297 19.42 14.50 31.38
N ARG A 298 19.11 13.20 31.53
CA ARG A 298 17.77 12.65 31.80
C ARG A 298 16.74 12.98 30.72
N GLU A 299 17.13 13.60 29.61
CA GLU A 299 16.24 13.88 28.50
C GLU A 299 16.00 12.59 27.71
N SER A 300 14.73 12.29 27.49
CA SER A 300 14.29 11.09 26.78
C SER A 300 14.21 11.39 25.29
N ARG A 301 15.38 11.42 24.64
CA ARG A 301 15.50 11.63 23.18
C ARG A 301 15.71 10.33 22.40
N LEU A 302 15.64 9.17 23.06
CA LEU A 302 15.84 7.88 22.40
C LEU A 302 14.65 7.55 21.50
N ARG A 303 14.92 6.75 20.46
CA ARG A 303 13.88 6.10 19.64
C ARG A 303 12.79 5.46 20.52
N GLY A 304 11.52 5.75 20.21
CA GLY A 304 10.33 5.21 20.86
C GLY A 304 9.94 5.84 22.20
N THR A 305 10.69 6.82 22.71
CA THR A 305 10.45 7.36 24.06
C THR A 305 9.46 8.52 24.13
N TYR A 306 9.24 9.25 23.04
CA TYR A 306 8.23 10.32 22.98
C TYR A 306 6.81 9.74 22.92
N SER A 307 6.67 8.65 22.17
CA SER A 307 5.42 7.92 22.02
C SER A 307 5.09 7.04 23.24
N ASN A 308 6.10 6.60 23.99
CA ASN A 308 5.96 5.76 25.18
C ASN A 308 6.82 6.26 26.37
N PRO A 309 6.29 7.18 27.21
CA PRO A 309 7.02 7.69 28.38
C PRO A 309 7.40 6.62 29.40
N ALA A 310 6.63 5.52 29.50
CA ALA A 310 6.93 4.42 30.40
C ALA A 310 8.21 3.67 29.95
N LEU A 311 8.47 3.59 28.63
CA LEU A 311 9.73 3.07 28.11
C LEU A 311 10.90 3.91 28.59
N ALA A 312 10.80 5.24 28.48
CA ALA A 312 11.84 6.15 28.93
C ALA A 312 12.18 5.98 30.42
N GLN A 313 11.14 5.91 31.27
CA GLN A 313 11.29 5.68 32.71
C GLN A 313 11.95 4.34 33.02
N ALA A 314 11.56 3.28 32.29
CA ALA A 314 12.14 1.94 32.47
C ALA A 314 13.61 1.86 32.02
N LEU A 315 14.02 2.63 31.02
CA LEU A 315 15.39 2.62 30.48
C LEU A 315 16.37 3.51 31.25
N TYR A 316 15.89 4.46 32.05
CA TYR A 316 16.78 5.33 32.82
C TYR A 316 17.70 4.57 33.80
N PRO A 317 17.19 3.63 34.64
CA PRO A 317 18.05 2.80 35.49
C PRO A 317 19.07 1.95 34.70
N LEU A 318 18.66 1.39 33.55
CA LEU A 318 19.53 0.65 32.65
C LEU A 318 20.74 1.48 32.22
N SER A 319 20.50 2.73 31.77
CA SER A 319 21.57 3.64 31.32
C SER A 319 22.61 3.95 32.41
N ARG A 320 22.18 3.91 33.68
CA ARG A 320 23.07 4.14 34.84
C ARG A 320 23.88 2.91 35.21
N ALA A 321 23.31 1.71 35.07
CA ALA A 321 23.98 0.45 35.36
C ALA A 321 25.04 0.10 34.30
N LEU A 322 24.88 0.56 33.06
CA LEU A 322 25.88 0.35 32.01
C LEU A 322 27.25 0.97 32.39
N PRO A 323 28.37 0.25 32.19
CA PRO A 323 29.71 0.81 32.42
C PRO A 323 29.99 2.01 31.51
N LEU A 324 30.48 3.12 32.07
CA LEU A 324 30.83 4.33 31.30
C LEU A 324 31.78 4.05 30.13
N PRO A 325 32.86 3.23 30.28
CA PRO A 325 33.73 2.95 29.14
C PRO A 325 32.99 2.31 27.95
N ILE A 326 31.96 1.49 28.21
CA ILE A 326 31.16 0.86 27.15
C ILE A 326 30.26 1.88 26.45
N LEU A 327 29.81 2.92 27.15
CA LEU A 327 29.04 4.02 26.59
C LEU A 327 29.90 5.07 25.89
N GLU A 328 31.16 5.25 26.26
CA GLU A 328 32.03 6.31 25.72
C GLU A 328 32.90 5.86 24.54
N SER A 329 33.25 4.57 24.47
CA SER A 329 34.16 4.02 23.45
C SER A 329 33.43 3.18 22.39
N CYS A 330 34.05 3.05 21.21
CA CYS A 330 33.63 2.11 20.18
C CYS A 330 33.77 0.67 20.72
N THR A 331 32.69 -0.09 20.73
CA THR A 331 32.67 -1.49 21.17
C THR A 331 31.96 -2.35 20.13
N THR A 332 32.31 -3.63 20.06
CA THR A 332 31.62 -4.55 19.15
C THR A 332 30.16 -4.74 19.58
N ARG A 333 29.29 -5.04 18.61
CA ARG A 333 27.87 -5.31 18.84
C ARG A 333 27.65 -6.33 19.95
N GLU A 334 28.38 -7.45 19.91
CA GLU A 334 28.23 -8.56 20.86
C GLU A 334 28.57 -8.11 22.27
N ARG A 335 29.66 -7.35 22.42
CA ARG A 335 30.10 -6.84 23.72
C ARG A 335 29.09 -5.82 24.28
N PHE A 336 28.55 -4.96 23.43
CA PHE A 336 27.55 -3.98 23.83
C PHE A 336 26.23 -4.65 24.24
N LEU A 337 25.76 -5.63 23.47
CA LEU A 337 24.56 -6.41 23.79
C LEU A 337 24.72 -7.19 25.10
N GLN A 338 25.89 -7.81 25.32
CA GLN A 338 26.19 -8.49 26.59
C GLN A 338 26.10 -7.51 27.77
N ALA A 339 26.66 -6.30 27.62
CA ALA A 339 26.59 -5.27 28.65
C ALA A 339 25.15 -4.80 28.93
N ILE A 340 24.31 -4.66 27.89
CA ILE A 340 22.88 -4.35 28.05
C ILE A 340 22.18 -5.44 28.87
N HIS A 341 22.41 -6.71 28.56
CA HIS A 341 21.78 -7.82 29.28
C HIS A 341 22.25 -7.89 30.75
N THR A 342 23.54 -7.72 31.03
CA THR A 342 24.07 -7.65 32.40
C THR A 342 23.49 -6.45 33.16
N ALA A 343 23.54 -5.26 32.58
CA ALA A 343 22.99 -4.05 33.21
C ALA A 343 21.47 -4.15 33.43
N SER A 344 20.75 -4.81 32.52
CA SER A 344 19.32 -5.06 32.68
C SER A 344 19.01 -5.91 33.90
N TYR A 345 19.82 -6.94 34.16
CA TYR A 345 19.67 -7.78 35.33
C TYR A 345 19.97 -6.99 36.62
N GLU A 346 21.07 -6.25 36.66
CA GLU A 346 21.49 -5.46 37.82
C GLU A 346 20.51 -4.33 38.18
N SER A 347 19.92 -3.69 37.17
CA SER A 347 18.97 -2.59 37.34
C SER A 347 17.50 -3.04 37.49
N ASN A 348 17.23 -4.36 37.44
CA ASN A 348 15.87 -4.90 37.34
C ASN A 348 15.05 -4.27 36.20
N THR A 349 15.68 -3.98 35.06
CA THR A 349 14.99 -3.40 33.91
C THR A 349 13.99 -4.43 33.35
N PRO A 350 12.72 -4.04 33.11
CA PRO A 350 11.73 -4.96 32.56
C PRO A 350 12.14 -5.54 31.20
N LYS A 351 11.95 -6.84 31.03
CA LYS A 351 12.28 -7.55 29.78
C LYS A 351 11.67 -6.88 28.53
N TRP A 352 10.40 -6.47 28.62
CA TRP A 352 9.72 -5.79 27.51
C TRP A 352 10.41 -4.48 27.10
N ALA A 353 11.02 -3.75 28.03
CA ALA A 353 11.68 -2.48 27.75
C ALA A 353 13.00 -2.70 26.99
N VAL A 354 13.77 -3.72 27.39
CA VAL A 354 15.00 -4.11 26.67
C VAL A 354 14.68 -4.64 25.28
N GLU A 355 13.66 -5.50 25.14
CA GLU A 355 13.23 -6.01 23.83
C GLU A 355 12.76 -4.86 22.92
N THR A 356 11.99 -3.91 23.46
CA THR A 356 11.54 -2.74 22.71
C THR A 356 12.74 -1.89 22.28
N LEU A 357 13.66 -1.56 23.19
CA LEU A 357 14.88 -0.82 22.89
C LEU A 357 15.66 -1.46 21.74
N LEU A 358 15.99 -2.74 21.84
CA LEU A 358 16.78 -3.42 20.81
C LEU A 358 16.06 -3.49 19.46
N SER A 359 14.72 -3.62 19.46
CA SER A 359 13.91 -3.61 18.23
C SER A 359 13.90 -2.26 17.50
N LEU A 360 14.09 -1.15 18.21
CA LEU A 360 14.11 0.20 17.63
C LEU A 360 15.48 0.60 17.05
N TYR A 361 16.53 -0.16 17.38
CA TYR A 361 17.90 0.02 16.85
C TYR A 361 18.31 -1.19 16.02
N THR A 362 17.36 -1.76 15.27
CA THR A 362 17.71 -2.66 14.18
C THR A 362 18.67 -1.95 13.22
N PRO A 363 19.56 -2.69 12.56
CA PRO A 363 20.44 -2.14 11.54
C PRO A 363 19.66 -1.32 10.52
N THR A 364 20.16 -0.12 10.26
CA THR A 364 19.58 0.84 9.31
C THR A 364 20.71 1.39 8.47
N SER A 365 20.37 1.79 7.24
CA SER A 365 21.30 2.48 6.36
C SER A 365 21.87 3.74 7.03
N PRO A 366 23.15 4.09 6.79
CA PRO A 366 23.80 5.25 7.39
C PRO A 366 23.15 6.58 7.00
N VAL A 367 22.40 6.63 5.90
CA VAL A 367 21.66 7.82 5.49
C VAL A 367 20.30 7.95 6.18
N THR A 368 19.86 6.92 6.90
CA THR A 368 18.62 6.92 7.65
C THR A 368 18.84 7.37 9.08
N GLN A 369 18.21 8.48 9.46
CA GLN A 369 18.19 8.95 10.84
C GLN A 369 16.98 8.43 11.62
N ALA A 370 15.96 7.92 10.92
CA ALA A 370 14.74 7.34 11.47
C ALA A 370 14.98 6.02 12.22
N SER A 371 14.01 5.67 13.05
CA SER A 371 13.97 4.46 13.84
C SER A 371 13.60 3.24 13.00
N SER A 372 12.85 3.42 11.91
CA SER A 372 12.56 2.37 10.94
C SER A 372 13.59 2.36 9.81
N ALA A 373 13.88 1.17 9.29
CA ALA A 373 14.53 1.04 7.99
C ALA A 373 13.51 1.43 6.90
N HIS A 374 13.70 2.60 6.28
CA HIS A 374 12.79 3.13 5.26
C HIS A 374 12.63 2.17 4.09
N TYR A 375 13.73 1.65 3.57
CA TYR A 375 13.72 0.63 2.51
C TYR A 375 12.85 -0.59 2.85
N SER A 376 13.10 -1.22 4.00
CA SER A 376 12.34 -2.40 4.47
C SER A 376 10.84 -2.09 4.60
N SER A 377 10.50 -0.86 4.97
CA SER A 377 9.12 -0.38 5.07
C SER A 377 8.50 -0.18 3.68
N VAL A 378 9.24 0.41 2.75
CA VAL A 378 8.81 0.56 1.35
C VAL A 378 8.60 -0.81 0.71
N LEU A 379 9.51 -1.76 0.88
CA LEU A 379 9.33 -3.11 0.31
C LEU A 379 8.07 -3.81 0.80
N ARG A 380 7.78 -3.72 2.11
CA ARG A 380 6.52 -4.22 2.67
C ARG A 380 5.32 -3.54 2.03
N GLY A 381 5.33 -2.21 1.94
CA GLY A 381 4.28 -1.44 1.26
C GLY A 381 4.12 -1.83 -0.21
N MET A 382 5.23 -2.07 -0.91
CA MET A 382 5.24 -2.44 -2.33
C MET A 382 4.68 -3.83 -2.60
N ARG A 383 4.77 -4.78 -1.65
CA ARG A 383 4.08 -6.07 -1.76
C ARG A 383 2.57 -5.90 -1.73
N PHE A 384 2.07 -5.05 -0.84
CA PHE A 384 0.64 -4.72 -0.80
C PHE A 384 0.19 -4.00 -2.07
N ILE A 385 1.00 -3.07 -2.59
CA ILE A 385 0.74 -2.40 -3.87
C ILE A 385 0.66 -3.40 -5.03
N ASP A 386 1.59 -4.36 -5.12
CA ASP A 386 1.56 -5.42 -6.15
C ASP A 386 0.29 -6.27 -6.05
N GLU A 387 -0.14 -6.60 -4.84
CA GLU A 387 -1.38 -7.33 -4.58
C GLU A 387 -2.61 -6.54 -5.05
N MET A 388 -2.70 -5.27 -4.66
CA MET A 388 -3.81 -4.39 -5.05
C MET A 388 -3.86 -4.15 -6.56
N HIS A 389 -2.71 -3.96 -7.20
CA HIS A 389 -2.61 -3.83 -8.65
C HIS A 389 -3.06 -5.11 -9.36
N LYS A 390 -2.62 -6.29 -8.88
CA LYS A 390 -3.03 -7.58 -9.44
C LYS A 390 -4.54 -7.82 -9.32
N ILE A 391 -5.15 -7.40 -8.22
CA ILE A 391 -6.61 -7.47 -8.02
C ILE A 391 -7.32 -6.43 -8.89
N CYS A 392 -6.69 -5.29 -9.16
CA CYS A 392 -7.16 -4.23 -10.05
C CYS A 392 -8.55 -3.69 -9.66
N TRP A 393 -8.83 -3.54 -8.35
CA TRP A 393 -10.14 -3.09 -7.89
C TRP A 393 -10.55 -1.74 -8.45
N LEU A 394 -9.60 -0.81 -8.61
CA LEU A 394 -9.89 0.53 -9.11
C LEU A 394 -10.58 0.50 -10.49
N ARG A 395 -10.32 -0.54 -11.29
CA ARG A 395 -10.92 -0.71 -12.63
C ARG A 395 -12.12 -1.67 -12.62
N SER A 396 -12.44 -2.25 -11.47
CA SER A 396 -13.51 -3.22 -11.32
C SER A 396 -14.90 -2.57 -11.46
N PRO A 397 -15.82 -3.16 -12.23
CA PRO A 397 -17.22 -2.72 -12.25
C PRO A 397 -17.95 -2.95 -10.93
N ALA A 398 -17.37 -3.71 -9.99
CA ALA A 398 -17.95 -3.94 -8.67
C ALA A 398 -17.53 -2.90 -7.63
N LEU A 399 -16.61 -1.98 -7.97
CA LEU A 399 -15.94 -1.10 -7.00
C LEU A 399 -16.93 -0.34 -6.11
N CYS A 400 -17.86 0.39 -6.73
CA CYS A 400 -18.91 1.19 -6.09
C CYS A 400 -20.11 1.35 -7.02
N VAL A 401 -21.31 1.17 -6.49
CA VAL A 401 -22.58 1.33 -7.19
C VAL A 401 -23.61 1.97 -6.26
N HIS A 402 -24.38 2.93 -6.76
CA HIS A 402 -25.51 3.49 -6.02
C HIS A 402 -26.65 2.48 -5.94
N SER A 403 -27.25 2.36 -4.76
CA SER A 403 -28.45 1.55 -4.57
C SER A 403 -29.62 2.14 -5.38
N THR A 404 -30.34 1.28 -6.08
CA THR A 404 -31.50 1.65 -6.90
C THR A 404 -32.73 1.93 -6.04
N SER A 405 -32.86 1.27 -4.89
CA SER A 405 -33.93 1.49 -3.91
C SER A 405 -33.67 2.71 -3.03
N THR A 406 -32.41 3.03 -2.72
CA THR A 406 -32.01 4.21 -1.95
C THR A 406 -30.83 4.91 -2.62
N PRO A 407 -31.05 5.91 -3.50
CA PRO A 407 -29.98 6.54 -4.28
C PRO A 407 -28.81 7.14 -3.46
N SER A 408 -29.06 7.49 -2.19
CA SER A 408 -28.04 7.98 -1.26
C SER A 408 -27.15 6.90 -0.66
N LYS A 409 -27.52 5.60 -0.76
CA LYS A 409 -26.74 4.49 -0.23
C LYS A 409 -25.78 3.96 -1.29
N LEU A 410 -24.49 4.02 -0.99
CA LEU A 410 -23.43 3.43 -1.81
C LEU A 410 -23.18 1.97 -1.39
N ILE A 411 -23.18 1.06 -2.34
CA ILE A 411 -22.84 -0.36 -2.14
C ILE A 411 -21.69 -0.76 -3.07
N GLY A 412 -21.06 -1.92 -2.85
CA GLY A 412 -19.93 -2.36 -3.67
C GLY A 412 -18.76 -2.90 -2.86
N THR A 413 -17.66 -3.17 -3.55
CA THR A 413 -16.42 -3.65 -2.95
C THR A 413 -15.90 -2.70 -1.87
N LEU A 414 -15.76 -1.39 -2.15
CA LEU A 414 -15.23 -0.46 -1.15
C LEU A 414 -16.18 -0.20 0.04
N PRO A 415 -17.51 -0.01 -0.14
CA PRO A 415 -18.42 0.10 1.00
C PRO A 415 -18.42 -1.13 1.92
N ARG A 416 -18.37 -2.35 1.34
CA ARG A 416 -18.25 -3.58 2.13
C ARG A 416 -16.91 -3.66 2.86
N ALA A 417 -15.80 -3.34 2.18
CA ALA A 417 -14.48 -3.30 2.78
C ALA A 417 -14.41 -2.30 3.95
N GLN A 418 -15.00 -1.10 3.79
CA GLN A 418 -15.10 -0.11 4.86
C GLN A 418 -15.88 -0.66 6.07
N GLN A 419 -17.02 -1.32 5.82
CA GLN A 419 -17.82 -1.93 6.87
C GLN A 419 -17.07 -3.07 7.58
N LYS A 420 -16.33 -3.89 6.82
CA LYS A 420 -15.49 -4.96 7.36
C LYS A 420 -14.35 -4.40 8.21
N TYR A 421 -13.72 -3.31 7.80
CA TYR A 421 -12.73 -2.58 8.61
C TYR A 421 -13.33 -2.02 9.90
N ARG A 422 -14.54 -1.42 9.86
CA ARG A 422 -15.25 -1.01 11.09
C ARG A 422 -15.49 -2.20 12.03
N ASN A 423 -15.81 -3.36 11.49
CA ASN A 423 -16.03 -4.58 12.26
C ASN A 423 -14.71 -5.14 12.82
N SER A 424 -13.60 -5.09 12.07
CA SER A 424 -12.28 -5.53 12.54
C SER A 424 -11.78 -4.66 13.70
N LEU A 425 -12.03 -3.35 13.67
CA LEU A 425 -11.74 -2.44 14.79
C LEU A 425 -12.50 -2.81 16.08
N LYS A 426 -13.75 -3.29 15.96
CA LYS A 426 -14.53 -3.78 17.11
C LYS A 426 -13.99 -5.09 17.67
N LEU A 427 -13.39 -5.94 16.83
CA LEU A 427 -12.72 -7.18 17.24
C LEU A 427 -11.36 -6.91 17.89
N ALA A 428 -10.65 -5.89 17.43
CA ALA A 428 -9.35 -5.50 17.96
C ALA A 428 -9.36 -4.93 19.40
N ARG A 429 -10.54 -4.76 20.01
CA ARG A 429 -10.67 -4.25 21.38
C ARG A 429 -10.03 -5.21 22.40
N PRO A 430 -9.29 -4.71 23.40
CA PRO A 430 -8.61 -5.49 24.44
C PRO A 430 -9.50 -6.51 25.15
N SER A 431 -10.77 -6.17 25.35
CA SER A 431 -11.78 -7.02 25.98
C SER A 431 -11.98 -8.36 25.27
N ASN A 432 -11.61 -8.46 24.00
CA ASN A 432 -11.81 -9.68 23.21
C ASN A 432 -10.59 -10.62 23.27
N HIS A 433 -9.47 -10.18 23.86
CA HIS A 433 -8.23 -10.96 23.95
C HIS A 433 -7.79 -11.60 22.62
N LEU A 434 -8.05 -10.93 21.49
CA LEU A 434 -7.84 -11.45 20.14
C LEU A 434 -6.81 -10.60 19.37
N SER A 435 -5.84 -11.27 18.74
CA SER A 435 -4.98 -10.68 17.72
C SER A 435 -5.66 -10.77 16.36
N VAL A 436 -6.14 -9.64 15.85
CA VAL A 436 -6.85 -9.58 14.56
C VAL A 436 -5.84 -9.58 13.42
N THR A 437 -5.89 -10.59 12.55
CA THR A 437 -5.13 -10.62 11.29
C THR A 437 -6.00 -10.04 10.18
N PRO A 438 -5.66 -8.90 9.57
CA PRO A 438 -6.45 -8.27 8.52
C PRO A 438 -6.41 -9.06 7.20
N THR A 439 -7.46 -8.92 6.41
CA THR A 439 -7.53 -9.33 4.99
C THR A 439 -7.23 -8.12 4.10
N SER A 440 -6.91 -8.31 2.81
CA SER A 440 -6.48 -7.23 1.90
C SER A 440 -7.49 -6.07 1.77
N ASP A 441 -8.79 -6.35 1.85
CA ASP A 441 -9.87 -5.35 1.89
C ASP A 441 -9.89 -4.53 3.19
N VAL A 442 -9.56 -5.17 4.32
CA VAL A 442 -9.39 -4.51 5.62
C VAL A 442 -8.10 -3.69 5.64
N ASP A 443 -7.00 -4.23 5.10
CA ASP A 443 -5.71 -3.55 5.00
C ASP A 443 -5.78 -2.30 4.14
N LEU A 444 -6.54 -2.30 3.04
CA LEU A 444 -6.75 -1.09 2.24
C LEU A 444 -7.25 0.07 3.10
N PHE A 445 -8.32 -0.15 3.88
CA PHE A 445 -8.87 0.89 4.76
C PHE A 445 -7.97 1.19 5.94
N TRP A 446 -7.27 0.18 6.46
CA TRP A 446 -6.32 0.38 7.56
C TRP A 446 -5.15 1.26 7.15
N HIS A 447 -4.48 0.95 6.04
CA HIS A 447 -3.40 1.75 5.48
C HIS A 447 -3.89 3.16 5.10
N THR A 448 -5.09 3.28 4.51
CA THR A 448 -5.70 4.60 4.23
C THR A 448 -5.86 5.44 5.51
N HIS A 449 -6.23 4.81 6.62
CA HIS A 449 -6.40 5.49 7.91
C HIS A 449 -5.05 5.94 8.49
N GLN A 450 -3.99 5.13 8.34
CA GLN A 450 -2.66 5.43 8.85
C GLN A 450 -1.96 6.60 8.16
N LEU A 451 -2.35 6.95 6.92
CA LEU A 451 -1.80 8.10 6.20
C LEU A 451 -2.17 9.46 6.83
N SER A 452 -2.88 9.46 7.95
CA SER A 452 -2.97 10.62 8.86
C SER A 452 -2.59 10.15 10.27
N PRO A 453 -1.28 10.06 10.59
CA PRO A 453 -0.77 9.36 11.77
C PRO A 453 -1.38 9.82 13.10
N GLU A 454 -1.36 11.13 13.38
CA GLU A 454 -1.87 11.67 14.65
C GLU A 454 -3.40 11.52 14.80
N PRO A 455 -4.23 11.84 13.79
CA PRO A 455 -5.66 11.49 13.81
C PRO A 455 -5.91 10.00 14.03
N TYR A 456 -5.20 9.12 13.32
CA TYR A 456 -5.33 7.68 13.48
C TYR A 456 -4.98 7.23 14.90
N ARG A 457 -3.90 7.76 15.47
CA ARG A 457 -3.51 7.46 16.85
C ARG A 457 -4.57 7.90 17.84
N ARG A 458 -5.09 9.13 17.71
CA ARG A 458 -6.18 9.64 18.56
C ARG A 458 -7.43 8.75 18.45
N PHE A 459 -7.85 8.42 17.23
CA PHE A 459 -8.96 7.51 16.95
C PHE A 459 -8.77 6.17 17.67
N ARG A 460 -7.58 5.56 17.52
CA ARG A 460 -7.26 4.23 18.09
C ARG A 460 -7.30 4.24 19.62
N ILE A 461 -6.77 5.28 20.26
CA ILE A 461 -6.81 5.43 21.72
C ILE A 461 -8.28 5.50 22.18
N ARG A 462 -9.11 6.31 21.53
CA ARG A 462 -10.53 6.49 21.90
C ARG A 462 -11.39 5.24 21.64
N HIS A 463 -11.23 4.58 20.50
CA HIS A 463 -12.18 3.57 20.02
C HIS A 463 -11.76 2.12 20.25
N VAL A 464 -10.45 1.88 20.33
CA VAL A 464 -9.87 0.54 20.47
C VAL A 464 -9.20 0.35 21.83
N GLY A 465 -8.67 1.42 22.45
CA GLY A 465 -8.06 1.33 23.78
C GLY A 465 -6.68 0.67 23.81
N ARG A 466 -6.12 0.32 22.65
CA ARG A 466 -4.72 -0.12 22.45
C ARG A 466 -4.18 0.34 21.10
N PHE A 467 -2.88 0.59 21.06
CA PHE A 467 -2.17 0.79 19.81
C PHE A 467 -2.01 -0.55 19.06
N MET A 468 -2.26 -0.58 17.75
CA MET A 468 -1.88 -1.69 16.87
C MET A 468 -0.84 -1.17 15.90
N ASP A 469 0.37 -1.68 16.02
CA ASP A 469 1.45 -1.46 15.07
C ASP A 469 1.68 -2.76 14.29
N HIS A 470 2.25 -2.66 13.09
CA HIS A 470 2.81 -3.82 12.41
C HIS A 470 3.99 -4.31 13.24
N LYS A 471 3.75 -5.30 14.12
CA LYS A 471 4.84 -5.97 14.85
C LYS A 471 5.69 -6.71 13.83
N ASN A 472 6.81 -6.11 13.47
CA ASN A 472 7.67 -6.58 12.38
C ASN A 472 8.45 -7.87 12.66
N ASN A 473 8.56 -8.30 13.92
CA ASN A 473 9.61 -9.26 14.31
C ASN A 473 9.11 -10.53 15.01
N ALA A 474 7.82 -10.80 15.03
CA ALA A 474 7.30 -12.07 15.51
C ALA A 474 6.13 -12.47 14.62
N ILE A 475 5.75 -13.75 14.62
CA ILE A 475 4.54 -14.26 13.97
C ILE A 475 4.74 -14.63 12.49
N HIS A 476 5.67 -15.53 12.16
CA HIS A 476 5.39 -16.44 11.04
C HIS A 476 4.83 -17.78 11.52
N GLU A 477 5.21 -18.24 12.72
CA GLU A 477 4.78 -19.53 13.26
C GLU A 477 3.32 -19.56 13.76
N ASN A 478 2.68 -18.40 13.99
CA ASN A 478 1.31 -18.30 14.54
C ASN A 478 0.33 -17.50 13.66
N LEU A 479 0.72 -17.07 12.46
CA LEU A 479 -0.14 -16.25 11.59
C LEU A 479 -1.41 -17.00 11.18
N SER A 480 -1.29 -18.28 10.84
CA SER A 480 -2.41 -19.14 10.44
C SER A 480 -3.41 -19.32 11.57
N SER A 481 -2.94 -19.67 12.78
CA SER A 481 -3.82 -19.86 13.94
C SER A 481 -4.52 -18.56 14.36
N TRP A 482 -3.85 -17.41 14.23
CA TRP A 482 -4.45 -16.11 14.49
C TRP A 482 -5.46 -15.70 13.43
N PHE A 483 -5.19 -16.03 12.17
CA PHE A 483 -6.13 -15.80 11.09
C PHE A 483 -7.40 -16.64 11.26
N GLU A 484 -7.27 -17.94 11.55
CA GLU A 484 -8.39 -18.84 11.85
C GLU A 484 -9.22 -18.34 13.05
N ALA A 485 -8.54 -17.91 14.13
CA ALA A 485 -9.20 -17.33 15.29
C ALA A 485 -9.95 -16.03 14.94
N THR A 486 -9.36 -15.19 14.09
CA THR A 486 -9.99 -13.96 13.61
C THR A 486 -11.23 -14.26 12.78
N GLN A 487 -11.13 -15.19 11.83
CA GLN A 487 -12.24 -15.60 10.98
C GLN A 487 -13.40 -16.16 11.80
N LYS A 488 -13.11 -17.05 12.76
CA LYS A 488 -14.12 -17.60 13.67
C LYS A 488 -14.81 -16.50 14.48
N ALA A 489 -14.03 -15.64 15.13
CA ALA A 489 -14.59 -14.55 15.94
C ALA A 489 -15.42 -13.55 15.10
N TYR A 490 -14.99 -13.28 13.87
CA TYR A 490 -15.72 -12.43 12.94
C TYR A 490 -17.07 -13.05 12.54
N SER A 491 -17.07 -14.33 12.15
CA SER A 491 -18.29 -15.06 11.79
C SER A 491 -19.26 -15.16 12.96
N ASP A 492 -18.76 -15.51 14.15
CA ASP A 492 -19.58 -15.64 15.36
C ASP A 492 -20.30 -14.32 15.71
N ARG A 493 -19.58 -13.19 15.59
CA ARG A 493 -20.06 -11.86 16.01
C ARG A 493 -20.88 -11.12 14.95
N PHE A 494 -20.47 -11.18 13.68
CA PHE A 494 -21.07 -10.38 12.61
C PHE A 494 -21.87 -11.21 11.61
N LYS A 495 -21.88 -12.54 11.75
CA LYS A 495 -22.60 -13.48 10.86
C LYS A 495 -22.25 -13.30 9.38
N GLY A 496 -21.00 -12.93 9.09
CA GLY A 496 -20.49 -12.75 7.73
C GLY A 496 -19.16 -13.45 7.52
N ASP A 497 -18.80 -13.66 6.26
CA ASP A 497 -17.56 -14.32 5.87
C ASP A 497 -16.37 -13.36 5.97
N TYR A 498 -15.31 -13.81 6.64
CA TYR A 498 -14.08 -13.04 6.81
C TYR A 498 -13.11 -13.27 5.65
N ASP A 499 -12.84 -14.52 5.32
CA ASP A 499 -12.00 -14.88 4.18
C ASP A 499 -12.87 -15.14 2.96
N VAL A 500 -12.78 -14.27 1.95
CA VAL A 500 -13.62 -14.32 0.74
C VAL A 500 -12.78 -14.04 -0.49
N CYS A 501 -13.14 -14.66 -1.61
CA CYS A 501 -12.46 -14.41 -2.88
C CYS A 501 -12.75 -12.99 -3.39
N LEU A 502 -11.72 -12.15 -3.51
CA LEU A 502 -11.82 -10.73 -3.87
C LEU A 502 -11.80 -10.43 -5.39
N CYS A 503 -11.94 -11.45 -6.24
CA CYS A 503 -11.91 -11.28 -7.70
C CYS A 503 -13.18 -10.57 -8.22
N TRP A 504 -13.08 -9.92 -9.38
CA TRP A 504 -14.19 -9.13 -9.95
C TRP A 504 -15.48 -9.94 -10.10
N SER A 505 -15.40 -11.21 -10.51
CA SER A 505 -16.58 -12.07 -10.65
C SER A 505 -17.32 -12.29 -9.33
N CYS A 506 -16.59 -12.59 -8.25
CA CYS A 506 -17.16 -12.81 -6.92
C CYS A 506 -17.67 -11.49 -6.30
N GLU A 507 -16.97 -10.38 -6.53
CA GLU A 507 -17.40 -9.06 -6.06
C GLU A 507 -18.71 -8.60 -6.73
N ILE A 508 -18.86 -8.80 -8.05
CA ILE A 508 -20.11 -8.48 -8.76
C ILE A 508 -21.25 -9.34 -8.23
N GLU A 509 -21.02 -10.63 -8.01
CA GLU A 509 -22.03 -11.52 -7.45
C GLU A 509 -22.47 -11.09 -6.04
N ARG A 510 -21.53 -10.66 -5.19
CA ARG A 510 -21.86 -10.11 -3.88
C ARG A 510 -22.60 -8.77 -3.96
N ASN A 511 -22.29 -7.92 -4.94
CA ASN A 511 -23.09 -6.72 -5.20
C ASN A 511 -24.55 -7.10 -5.50
N ASP A 512 -24.77 -8.06 -6.41
CA ASP A 512 -26.12 -8.52 -6.78
C ASP A 512 -26.91 -9.07 -5.57
N GLN A 513 -26.24 -9.80 -4.68
CA GLN A 513 -26.83 -10.32 -3.45
C GLN A 513 -27.21 -9.18 -2.48
N GLU A 514 -26.33 -8.19 -2.30
CA GLU A 514 -26.58 -7.03 -1.44
C GLU A 514 -27.77 -6.19 -1.93
N PHE A 515 -27.93 -6.06 -3.26
CA PHE A 515 -29.15 -5.49 -3.85
C PHE A 515 -30.39 -6.31 -3.49
N SER A 516 -30.33 -7.64 -3.66
CA SER A 516 -31.46 -8.54 -3.44
C SER A 516 -31.92 -8.60 -1.99
N MET A 517 -31.03 -8.38 -1.01
CA MET A 517 -31.35 -8.38 0.43
C MET A 517 -31.97 -7.07 0.93
N SER A 518 -31.87 -5.98 0.16
CA SER A 518 -32.43 -4.68 0.56
C SER A 518 -33.94 -4.52 0.31
N ASP A 519 -34.54 -5.46 -0.42
CA ASP A 519 -35.98 -5.53 -0.68
C ASP A 519 -36.55 -6.82 -0.05
N GLU A 520 -37.52 -6.72 0.87
CA GLU A 520 -38.12 -7.84 1.63
C GLU A 520 -38.96 -8.84 0.79
N VAL A 521 -38.61 -9.12 -0.46
CA VAL A 521 -39.34 -10.07 -1.32
C VAL A 521 -38.40 -11.14 -1.87
N SER A 522 -38.17 -12.18 -1.07
CA SER A 522 -37.48 -13.40 -1.50
C SER A 522 -38.39 -14.25 -2.40
N ALA A 523 -38.45 -13.93 -3.70
CA ALA A 523 -38.96 -14.86 -4.69
C ALA A 523 -37.84 -15.80 -5.13
N SER A 524 -38.01 -17.12 -4.98
CA SER A 524 -37.05 -18.11 -5.47
C SER A 524 -36.93 -18.01 -6.99
N ALA A 525 -35.83 -17.40 -7.49
CA ALA A 525 -35.57 -17.31 -8.92
C ALA A 525 -35.41 -18.71 -9.54
N SER A 526 -35.99 -18.94 -10.72
CA SER A 526 -35.85 -20.22 -11.43
C SER A 526 -34.39 -20.45 -11.85
N SER A 527 -33.97 -21.73 -11.96
CA SER A 527 -32.62 -22.11 -12.41
C SER A 527 -32.22 -21.43 -13.74
N LYS A 528 -33.17 -21.28 -14.68
CA LYS A 528 -32.95 -20.57 -15.96
C LYS A 528 -32.60 -19.09 -15.79
N THR A 529 -33.14 -18.44 -14.75
CA THR A 529 -32.87 -17.03 -14.43
C THR A 529 -31.47 -16.89 -13.84
N GLN A 530 -31.06 -17.83 -12.99
CA GLN A 530 -29.71 -17.85 -12.39
C GLN A 530 -28.62 -18.07 -13.45
N ASP A 531 -28.85 -18.98 -14.41
CA ASP A 531 -27.89 -19.24 -15.51
C ASP A 531 -27.67 -18.00 -16.39
N TYR A 532 -28.75 -17.27 -16.69
CA TYR A 532 -28.68 -16.02 -17.45
C TYR A 532 -27.95 -14.92 -16.68
N GLN A 533 -28.27 -14.72 -15.39
CA GLN A 533 -27.56 -13.77 -14.53
C GLN A 533 -26.06 -14.09 -14.46
N GLY A 534 -25.70 -15.37 -14.31
CA GLY A 534 -24.32 -15.82 -14.36
C GLY A 534 -23.63 -15.53 -15.70
N TRP A 535 -24.34 -15.67 -16.82
CA TRP A 535 -23.82 -15.27 -18.14
C TRP A 535 -23.58 -13.76 -18.22
N VAL A 536 -24.53 -12.93 -17.77
CA VAL A 536 -24.36 -11.47 -17.78
C VAL A 536 -23.16 -11.04 -16.95
N ARG A 537 -23.01 -11.55 -15.72
CA ARG A 537 -21.86 -11.25 -14.85
C ARG A 537 -20.54 -11.52 -15.58
N ARG A 538 -20.41 -12.68 -16.24
CA ARG A 538 -19.21 -13.03 -17.02
C ARG A 538 -18.96 -12.04 -18.16
N VAL A 539 -19.98 -11.66 -18.93
CA VAL A 539 -19.83 -10.72 -20.05
C VAL A 539 -19.39 -9.34 -19.56
N VAL A 540 -19.97 -8.85 -18.46
CA VAL A 540 -19.58 -7.57 -17.84
C VAL A 540 -18.12 -7.60 -17.39
N VAL A 541 -17.69 -8.65 -16.70
CA VAL A 541 -16.28 -8.82 -16.31
C VAL A 541 -15.37 -8.84 -17.53
N MET A 542 -15.72 -9.62 -18.57
CA MET A 542 -14.93 -9.70 -19.80
C MET A 542 -14.81 -8.35 -20.52
N PHE A 543 -15.87 -7.54 -20.52
CA PHE A 543 -15.85 -6.20 -21.11
C PHE A 543 -14.85 -5.30 -20.38
N TRP A 544 -14.97 -5.18 -19.06
CA TRP A 544 -14.09 -4.31 -18.28
C TRP A 544 -12.63 -4.80 -18.24
N GLN A 545 -12.41 -6.11 -18.29
CA GLN A 545 -11.05 -6.66 -18.46
C GLN A 545 -10.46 -6.29 -19.82
N GLU A 546 -11.26 -6.27 -20.89
CA GLU A 546 -10.80 -5.84 -22.20
C GLU A 546 -10.59 -4.32 -22.27
N VAL A 547 -11.45 -3.51 -21.63
CA VAL A 547 -11.24 -2.06 -21.47
C VAL A 547 -9.86 -1.80 -20.84
N GLU A 548 -9.58 -2.46 -19.71
CA GLU A 548 -8.31 -2.29 -19.01
C GLU A 548 -7.11 -2.80 -19.81
N ALA A 549 -7.22 -3.99 -20.42
CA ALA A 549 -6.14 -4.54 -21.25
C ALA A 549 -5.81 -3.67 -22.48
N ARG A 550 -6.80 -2.93 -23.02
CA ARG A 550 -6.60 -1.98 -24.13
C ARG A 550 -5.95 -0.68 -23.64
N ARG A 551 -6.37 -0.17 -22.47
CA ARG A 551 -5.72 0.99 -21.80
C ARG A 551 -4.23 0.73 -21.60
N GLU A 552 -3.87 -0.42 -21.02
CA GLU A 552 -2.47 -0.78 -20.76
C GLU A 552 -1.61 -0.85 -22.03
N LYS A 553 -2.23 -1.19 -23.17
CA LYS A 553 -1.57 -1.30 -24.48
C LYS A 553 -1.61 0.00 -25.29
N GLY A 554 -2.27 1.05 -24.79
CA GLY A 554 -2.51 2.28 -25.55
C GLY A 554 -3.36 2.07 -26.82
N LEU A 555 -4.23 1.06 -26.82
CA LEU A 555 -5.16 0.80 -27.93
C LEU A 555 -6.43 1.65 -27.79
N PRO A 556 -7.16 1.92 -28.89
CA PRO A 556 -8.45 2.65 -28.83
C PRO A 556 -9.41 2.02 -27.82
N GLY A 557 -10.08 2.82 -26.99
CA GLY A 557 -10.99 2.29 -25.97
C GLY A 557 -12.23 1.61 -26.57
N LEU A 558 -12.94 0.83 -25.75
CA LEU A 558 -14.20 0.21 -26.16
C LEU A 558 -15.36 1.19 -26.00
N LYS A 559 -16.33 1.11 -26.91
CA LYS A 559 -17.58 1.87 -26.82
C LYS A 559 -18.45 1.35 -25.67
N LYS A 560 -18.91 2.24 -24.78
CA LYS A 560 -19.74 1.84 -23.61
C LYS A 560 -21.03 1.13 -24.03
N GLU A 561 -21.70 1.62 -25.06
CA GLU A 561 -22.93 1.03 -25.60
C GLU A 561 -22.68 -0.36 -26.22
N SER A 562 -21.44 -0.71 -26.55
CA SER A 562 -21.15 -2.05 -27.07
C SER A 562 -21.40 -3.14 -26.04
N LEU A 563 -21.26 -2.86 -24.74
CA LEU A 563 -21.61 -3.81 -23.70
C LEU A 563 -23.13 -4.07 -23.72
N GLU A 564 -23.90 -3.00 -23.77
CA GLU A 564 -25.37 -3.01 -23.86
C GLU A 564 -25.85 -3.80 -25.08
N GLU A 565 -25.27 -3.56 -26.26
CA GLU A 565 -25.60 -4.30 -27.48
C GLU A 565 -25.31 -5.80 -27.39
N VAL A 566 -24.21 -6.19 -26.74
CA VAL A 566 -23.85 -7.60 -26.54
C VAL A 566 -24.82 -8.27 -25.56
N LEU A 567 -25.17 -7.59 -24.47
CA LEU A 567 -26.13 -8.07 -23.49
C LEU A 567 -27.53 -8.22 -24.11
N ALA A 568 -27.96 -7.26 -24.93
CA ALA A 568 -29.24 -7.30 -25.65
C ALA A 568 -29.36 -8.50 -26.62
N LYS A 569 -28.26 -8.92 -27.24
CA LYS A 569 -28.22 -10.09 -28.14
C LYS A 569 -28.35 -11.41 -27.40
N GLY A 570 -28.04 -11.45 -26.10
CA GLY A 570 -28.06 -12.66 -25.28
C GLY A 570 -26.99 -13.69 -25.66
N PRO A 571 -26.96 -14.86 -24.99
CA PRO A 571 -25.99 -15.92 -25.26
C PRO A 571 -26.19 -16.50 -26.67
N ARG A 572 -25.11 -16.55 -27.49
CA ARG A 572 -25.16 -17.12 -28.84
C ARG A 572 -25.39 -18.65 -28.80
N ARG A 573 -26.26 -19.16 -29.69
CA ARG A 573 -26.47 -20.61 -29.86
C ARG A 573 -25.31 -21.26 -30.58
N ARG A 574 -24.98 -22.50 -30.20
CA ARG A 574 -24.20 -23.42 -31.05
C ARG A 574 -25.02 -23.69 -32.31
N SER A 575 -24.63 -23.16 -33.46
CA SER A 575 -25.21 -23.60 -34.73
C SER A 575 -24.79 -25.05 -34.95
N SER A 576 -25.73 -25.99 -34.93
CA SER A 576 -25.55 -27.37 -35.37
C SER A 576 -25.42 -27.44 -36.90
N LEU A 577 -24.48 -26.66 -37.45
CA LEU A 577 -24.04 -26.70 -38.84
C LEU A 577 -22.52 -26.90 -38.86
N VAL A 578 -22.05 -27.92 -38.15
CA VAL A 578 -20.96 -28.71 -38.72
C VAL A 578 -21.67 -29.61 -39.72
N SER A 579 -21.58 -29.28 -41.01
CA SER A 579 -22.12 -30.16 -42.04
C SER A 579 -21.49 -31.54 -41.83
N MET A 580 -22.31 -32.58 -41.80
CA MET A 580 -21.89 -33.98 -41.69
C MET A 580 -21.02 -34.47 -42.86
N SER A 581 -20.48 -33.57 -43.69
CA SER A 581 -19.56 -33.87 -44.78
C SER A 581 -18.08 -33.92 -44.34
N SER A 582 -17.70 -33.38 -43.18
CA SER A 582 -16.29 -33.41 -42.72
C SER A 582 -15.92 -34.61 -41.82
N LEU A 583 -16.89 -35.39 -41.35
CA LEU A 583 -16.64 -36.60 -40.52
C LEU A 583 -16.35 -37.88 -41.32
N LYS A 584 -16.46 -37.86 -42.66
CA LYS A 584 -16.07 -38.99 -43.52
C LYS A 584 -14.62 -38.91 -44.05
N ALA A 585 -13.94 -37.77 -43.93
CA ALA A 585 -12.55 -37.63 -44.37
C ALA A 585 -11.52 -38.04 -43.29
N TRP A 586 -11.94 -38.31 -42.06
CA TRP A 586 -11.05 -38.63 -40.93
C TRP A 586 -11.08 -40.12 -40.54
N LYS A 587 -11.44 -41.01 -41.47
CA LYS A 587 -11.38 -42.48 -41.28
C LYS A 587 -10.58 -43.23 -42.35
N TYR A 588 -9.87 -42.53 -43.24
CA TYR A 588 -9.09 -43.16 -44.32
C TYR A 588 -7.63 -42.66 -44.44
N GLN A 589 -7.01 -42.23 -43.33
CA GLN A 589 -5.58 -41.88 -43.29
C GLN A 589 -4.81 -42.48 -42.09
N GLN A 590 -5.27 -43.62 -41.56
CA GLN A 590 -4.45 -44.51 -40.71
C GLN A 590 -4.58 -45.96 -41.19
N ALA A 591 -4.11 -46.21 -42.41
CA ALA A 591 -3.66 -47.51 -42.88
C ALA A 591 -2.32 -47.31 -43.59
#